data_AF-A0A353PBQ7-F1
#
_entry.id   AF-A0A353PBQ7-F1
#
_cell.length_a   1.000
_cell.length_b   1.000
_cell.length_c   1.000
_cell.angle_alpha   90.00
_cell.angle_beta   90.00
_cell.angle_gamma   90.00
#
_symmetry.space_group_name_H-M   'P 1'
#
loop_
_entity.id
_entity.type
_entity.pdbx_description
1 polymer ?
#
loop_
_entity_poly.entity_id
_entity_poly.type
_entity_poly.pdbx_seq_one_letter_code
_entity_poly.pdbx_strand_id
1 'polypeptide(L)'
;EVVETGPADAARLAGLAQALDHFRGKIDQIPPMYSALKHEGERLYRLARQGKEVVRPARPVTIHELTLIEQAGATAILRIRCSKGTYVRT
;
A
#
# COMPACT_ATOMS: atom_id res chain seq x y z
N GLU A 1 9.53 6.59 -11.08
CA GLU A 1 10.08 5.82 -12.19
C GLU A 1 9.47 4.43 -12.14
N VAL A 2 9.25 3.79 -13.29
CA VAL A 2 8.80 2.39 -13.32
C VAL A 2 10.01 1.52 -13.00
N VAL A 3 9.94 0.77 -11.89
CA VAL A 3 11.05 -0.10 -11.44
C VAL A 3 10.91 -1.54 -11.91
N GLU A 4 9.68 -2.00 -12.17
CA GLU A 4 9.37 -3.36 -12.61
C GLU A 4 8.01 -3.37 -13.33
N THR A 5 7.84 -4.26 -14.31
CA THR A 5 6.56 -4.57 -14.94
C THR A 5 6.38 -6.09 -15.02
N GLY A 6 5.13 -6.56 -14.97
CA GLY A 6 4.81 -7.98 -15.00
C GLY A 6 3.46 -8.27 -15.67
N PRO A 7 3.20 -9.54 -16.05
CA PRO A 7 1.95 -9.94 -16.69
C PRO A 7 0.78 -9.85 -15.71
N ALA A 8 -0.33 -9.26 -16.19
CA ALA A 8 -1.57 -9.09 -15.44
C ALA A 8 -2.75 -9.72 -16.21
N ASP A 9 -2.56 -10.97 -16.62
CA ASP A 9 -3.58 -11.76 -17.32
C ASP A 9 -4.71 -12.22 -16.37
N ALA A 10 -5.83 -12.63 -16.96
CA ALA A 10 -7.02 -13.03 -16.21
C ALA A 10 -6.77 -14.23 -15.28
N ALA A 11 -5.88 -15.16 -15.66
CA ALA A 11 -5.58 -16.33 -14.84
C ALA A 11 -4.86 -15.93 -13.55
N ARG A 12 -3.92 -14.98 -13.62
CA ARG A 12 -3.24 -14.42 -12.44
C ARG A 12 -4.18 -13.61 -11.55
N LEU A 13 -5.10 -12.88 -12.15
CA LEU A 13 -5.99 -11.97 -11.42
C LEU A 13 -7.26 -12.65 -10.89
N ALA A 14 -7.53 -13.90 -11.25
CA ALA A 14 -8.69 -14.66 -10.78
C ALA A 14 -8.76 -14.77 -9.24
N GLY A 15 -7.61 -14.75 -8.56
CA GLY A 15 -7.50 -14.82 -7.10
C GLY A 15 -7.57 -13.47 -6.38
N LEU A 16 -7.79 -12.34 -7.08
CA LEU A 16 -7.70 -11.01 -6.48
C LEU A 16 -8.64 -10.84 -5.29
N ALA A 17 -9.91 -11.23 -5.44
CA ALA A 17 -10.91 -11.11 -4.37
C ALA A 17 -10.48 -11.85 -3.09
N GLN A 18 -9.91 -13.05 -3.25
CA GLN A 18 -9.45 -13.88 -2.13
C GLN A 18 -8.17 -13.31 -1.50
N ALA A 19 -7.27 -12.74 -2.31
CA ALA A 19 -6.07 -12.09 -1.81
C ALA A 19 -6.37 -10.87 -0.93
N LEU A 20 -7.44 -10.12 -1.24
CA LEU A 20 -7.88 -8.97 -0.43
C LEU A 20 -8.27 -9.35 1.00
N ASP A 21 -8.68 -10.60 1.24
CA ASP A 21 -9.11 -11.06 2.57
C ASP A 21 -7.97 -10.97 3.60
N HIS A 22 -6.72 -11.19 3.18
CA HIS A 22 -5.54 -11.12 4.05
C HIS A 22 -5.24 -9.73 4.61
N PHE A 23 -5.81 -8.68 4.01
CA PHE A 23 -5.58 -7.29 4.42
C PHE A 23 -6.64 -6.77 5.38
N ARG A 24 -7.73 -7.51 5.62
CA ARG A 24 -8.80 -7.06 6.52
C ARG A 24 -8.41 -7.22 7.98
N GLY A 25 -8.90 -6.31 8.83
CA GLY A 25 -8.62 -6.34 10.26
C GLY A 25 -7.32 -5.60 10.62
N LYS A 26 -6.67 -6.04 11.71
CA LYS A 26 -5.46 -5.41 12.22
C LYS A 26 -4.24 -5.93 11.48
N ILE A 27 -3.45 -5.02 10.92
CA ILE A 27 -2.20 -5.34 10.21
C ILE A 27 -1.12 -4.32 10.60
N ASP A 28 0.14 -4.70 10.43
CA ASP A 28 1.27 -3.81 10.61
C ASP A 28 1.78 -3.31 9.25
N GLN A 29 1.83 -1.99 9.06
CA GLN A 29 2.35 -1.36 7.84
C GLN A 29 3.68 -0.66 8.10
N ILE A 30 4.67 -0.90 7.23
CA ILE A 30 5.89 -0.09 7.16
C ILE A 30 5.59 1.13 6.29
N PRO A 31 5.61 2.37 6.82
CA PRO A 31 5.30 3.54 6.01
C PRO A 31 6.24 3.69 4.82
N PRO A 32 5.77 4.16 3.65
CA PRO A 32 6.61 4.32 2.47
C PRO A 32 7.58 5.50 2.64
N MET A 33 8.74 5.41 1.96
CA MET A 33 9.73 6.51 1.90
C MET A 33 9.11 7.79 1.33
N TYR A 34 8.23 7.67 0.33
CA TYR A 34 7.48 8.80 -0.21
C TYR A 34 6.26 9.13 0.65
N SER A 35 6.51 9.63 1.86
CA SER A 35 5.48 10.09 2.81
C SER A 35 5.89 11.37 3.53
N ALA A 36 4.91 12.03 4.17
CA ALA A 36 5.12 13.25 4.94
C ALA A 36 5.58 13.00 6.39
N LEU A 37 5.74 11.73 6.79
CA LEU A 37 6.31 11.37 8.08
C LEU A 37 7.70 11.99 8.21
N LYS A 38 8.08 12.32 9.44
CA LYS A 38 9.40 12.85 9.74
C LYS A 38 10.29 11.77 10.33
N HIS A 39 11.56 11.79 9.93
CA HIS A 39 12.66 11.10 10.57
C HIS A 39 13.69 12.15 10.95
N GLU A 40 14.03 12.25 12.24
CA GLU A 40 14.99 13.24 12.76
C GLU A 40 14.72 14.69 12.31
N GLY A 41 13.44 15.07 12.24
CA GLY A 41 13.02 16.42 11.85
C GLY A 41 12.84 16.64 10.35
N GLU A 42 13.40 15.79 9.48
CA GLU A 42 13.25 15.85 8.03
C GLU A 42 12.11 14.96 7.52
N ARG A 43 11.35 15.41 6.52
CA ARG A 43 10.27 14.61 5.91
C ARG A 43 10.85 13.50 5.03
N LEU A 44 10.33 12.28 5.15
CA LEU A 44 10.83 11.09 4.44
C LEU A 44 10.88 11.28 2.92
N TYR A 45 9.92 11.97 2.30
CA TYR A 45 9.98 12.21 0.85
C TYR A 45 11.18 13.06 0.42
N ARG A 46 11.76 13.91 1.30
CA ARG A 46 12.96 14.69 0.96
C ARG A 46 14.18 13.78 0.91
N LEU A 47 14.32 12.91 1.91
CA LEU A 47 15.35 11.86 1.96
C LEU A 47 15.22 10.92 0.75
N ALA A 48 14.00 10.48 0.42
CA ALA A 48 13.74 9.61 -0.72
C ALA A 48 14.19 10.24 -2.06
N ARG A 49 13.93 11.54 -2.26
CA ARG A 49 14.37 12.28 -3.46
C ARG A 49 15.88 12.50 -3.53
N GLN A 50 16.58 12.39 -2.39
CA GLN A 50 18.05 12.38 -2.33
C GLN A 50 18.62 10.97 -2.51
N GLY A 51 17.79 9.95 -2.76
CA GLY A 51 18.22 8.55 -2.84
C GLY A 51 18.58 7.94 -1.48
N LYS A 52 18.23 8.59 -0.37
CA LYS A 52 18.50 8.08 0.99
C LYS A 52 17.33 7.23 1.46
N GLU A 53 17.64 6.03 1.92
CA GLU A 53 16.68 5.15 2.59
C GLU A 53 16.91 5.14 4.10
N VAL A 54 15.82 5.05 4.87
CA VAL A 54 15.86 4.93 6.32
C VAL A 54 14.98 3.79 6.78
N VAL A 55 15.39 3.11 7.86
CA VAL A 55 14.55 2.12 8.53
C VAL A 55 13.36 2.82 9.16
N ARG A 56 12.17 2.27 8.93
CA ARG A 56 10.91 2.80 9.46
C ARG A 56 10.23 1.67 10.25
N PRO A 57 9.89 1.88 11.54
CA PRO A 57 9.19 0.86 12.30
C PRO A 57 7.81 0.63 11.68
N ALA A 58 7.36 -0.62 11.67
CA ALA A 58 6.00 -0.96 11.31
C ALA A 58 5.03 -0.34 12.33
N ARG A 59 3.84 0.02 11.87
CA ARG A 59 2.80 0.65 12.70
C ARG A 59 1.49 -0.10 12.52
N PRO A 60 0.76 -0.36 13.62
CA PRO A 60 -0.52 -1.03 13.52
C PRO A 60 -1.54 -0.10 12.88
N VAL A 61 -2.28 -0.64 11.92
CA VAL A 61 -3.45 -0.03 11.29
C VAL A 61 -4.59 -1.03 11.27
N THR A 62 -5.81 -0.57 11.01
CA THR A 62 -6.97 -1.43 10.88
C THR A 62 -7.70 -1.15 9.59
N ILE A 63 -7.89 -2.17 8.76
CA ILE A 63 -8.76 -2.14 7.60
C ILE A 63 -10.14 -2.63 8.03
N HIS A 64 -11.07 -1.69 8.23
CA HIS A 64 -12.42 -1.96 8.69
C HIS A 64 -13.34 -2.50 7.58
N GLU A 65 -13.08 -2.13 6.33
CA GLU A 65 -13.79 -2.61 5.16
C GLU A 65 -12.87 -2.55 3.94
N LEU A 66 -12.92 -3.59 3.11
CA LEU A 66 -12.16 -3.68 1.86
C LEU A 66 -12.99 -4.43 0.83
N THR A 67 -13.45 -3.69 -0.18
CA THR A 67 -14.41 -4.17 -1.18
C THR A 67 -13.85 -3.92 -2.58
N LEU A 68 -13.85 -4.97 -3.41
CA LEU A 68 -13.60 -4.87 -4.85
C LEU A 68 -14.85 -4.32 -5.54
N ILE A 69 -14.74 -3.15 -6.17
CA ILE A 69 -15.84 -2.49 -6.86
C ILE A 69 -15.88 -2.88 -8.34
N GLU A 70 -14.71 -2.90 -8.98
CA GLU A 70 -14.57 -3.23 -10.39
C GLU A 70 -13.21 -3.86 -10.65
N GLN A 71 -13.16 -4.79 -11.60
CA GLN A 71 -11.93 -5.34 -12.15
C GLN A 71 -12.05 -5.39 -13.67
N ALA A 72 -11.18 -4.66 -14.37
CA ALA A 72 -11.14 -4.56 -15.82
C ALA A 72 -9.69 -4.75 -16.29
N GLY A 73 -9.39 -5.95 -16.80
CA GLY A 73 -8.02 -6.32 -17.16
C GLY A 73 -7.07 -6.16 -15.96
N ALA A 74 -6.00 -5.39 -16.14
CA ALA A 74 -4.99 -5.11 -15.11
C ALA A 74 -5.40 -4.01 -14.10
N THR A 75 -6.60 -3.44 -14.24
CA THR A 75 -7.07 -2.34 -13.40
C THR A 75 -8.14 -2.86 -12.44
N ALA A 76 -8.04 -2.48 -11.17
CA ALA A 76 -9.07 -2.75 -10.16
C ALA A 76 -9.40 -1.48 -9.38
N ILE A 77 -10.68 -1.31 -9.06
CA ILE A 77 -11.18 -0.22 -8.21
C ILE A 77 -11.58 -0.82 -6.86
N LEU A 78 -11.00 -0.30 -5.79
CA LEU A 78 -11.25 -0.74 -4.42
C LEU A 78 -11.91 0.38 -3.61
N ARG A 79 -12.85 0.01 -2.74
CA ARG A 79 -13.35 0.87 -1.66
C ARG A 79 -12.78 0.39 -0.34
N ILE A 80 -12.20 1.32 0.42
CA ILE A 80 -11.49 1.00 1.67
C ILE A 80 -11.97 1.93 2.79
N ARG A 81 -12.37 1.35 3.92
CA ARG A 81 -12.53 2.07 5.19
C ARG A 81 -11.42 1.62 6.13
N CYS A 82 -10.60 2.54 6.58
CA CYS A 82 -9.40 2.23 7.38
C CYS A 82 -9.18 3.23 8.51
N SER A 83 -8.36 2.84 9.48
CA SER A 83 -7.94 3.70 10.58
C SER A 83 -7.03 4.84 10.10
N LYS A 84 -6.87 5.87 10.93
CA LYS A 84 -5.90 6.96 10.71
C LYS A 84 -4.49 6.40 10.52
N GLY A 85 -3.73 7.01 9.59
CA GLY A 85 -2.33 6.68 9.36
C GLY A 85 -2.08 5.52 8.40
N THR A 86 -3.13 4.91 7.87
CA THR A 86 -3.04 3.86 6.83
C THR A 86 -2.50 4.43 5.53
N TYR A 87 -1.54 3.71 4.95
CA TYR A 87 -1.03 3.99 3.61
C TYR A 87 -1.64 2.99 2.63
N VAL A 88 -2.52 3.45 1.73
CA VAL A 88 -3.09 2.60 0.66
C VAL A 88 -2.04 2.15 -0.37
N ARG A 89 -0.88 2.82 -0.39
CA ARG A 89 0.22 2.58 -1.33
C ARG A 89 1.19 1.49 -0.87
N THR A 90 0.94 0.84 0.27
CA THR A 90 1.83 -0.11 0.93
C THR A 90 1.04 -1.36 1.30
#